data_AF-A0A1B7LIQ1-F1
#
_entry.id   AF-A0A1B7LIQ1-F1
#
_cell.length_a   1.000
_cell.length_b   1.000
_cell.length_c   1.000
_cell.angle_alpha   90.00
_cell.angle_beta   90.00
_cell.angle_gamma   90.00
#
_symmetry.space_group_name_H-M   'P 1'
#
loop_
_entity.id
_entity.type
_entity.pdbx_description
1 polymer ?
#
loop_
_entity_poly.entity_id
_entity_poly.type
_entity_poly.pdbx_seq_one_letter_code
_entity_poly.pdbx_strand_id
1 'polypeptide(L)'
;MGTYTAQILIGTEHQNHGGIIPSFVLYLSENSKPAWILLPHGINAGGCPKYQKIVWIPTVKNMLEDALLMISINILRDKEIVEMANRIFGEACSDVNNTLYLYNYENLSQLYKKSRDLESNYKLVITALDNSTILNQLNILEKYKFYVEVCVPVYIRSYSAWSKKITIKGNLDGFIV
;
A
#
# COMPACT_ATOMS: atom_id res chain seq x y z
N MET A 1 18.64 3.27 8.76
CA MET A 1 17.40 3.37 9.54
C MET A 1 16.24 3.44 8.55
N GLY A 2 15.30 2.50 8.56
CA GLY A 2 14.14 2.56 7.66
C GLY A 2 13.06 3.43 8.29
N THR A 3 12.56 4.42 7.55
CA THR A 3 11.46 5.28 8.01
C THR A 3 10.19 4.81 7.34
N TYR A 4 9.15 4.55 8.13
CA TYR A 4 7.83 4.26 7.58
C TYR A 4 7.08 5.56 7.34
N THR A 5 6.64 5.75 6.11
CA THR A 5 6.07 7.02 5.62
C THR A 5 4.65 6.84 5.11
N ALA A 6 4.21 5.61 4.86
CA ALA A 6 2.83 5.32 4.56
C ALA A 6 2.39 3.94 5.08
N GLN A 7 1.09 3.79 5.24
CA GLN A 7 0.43 2.54 5.60
C GLN A 7 -0.84 2.38 4.78
N ILE A 8 -1.16 1.14 4.38
CA ILE A 8 -2.46 0.80 3.80
C ILE A 8 -3.08 -0.32 4.63
N LEU A 9 -4.23 -0.07 5.26
CA LEU A 9 -5.06 -1.12 5.84
C LEU A 9 -5.94 -1.70 4.74
N ILE A 10 -5.99 -3.03 4.66
CA ILE A 10 -6.82 -3.76 3.69
C ILE A 10 -7.77 -4.68 4.46
N GLY A 11 -9.06 -4.56 4.19
CA GLY A 11 -10.09 -5.27 4.92
C GLY A 11 -11.47 -5.06 4.33
N THR A 12 -12.51 -5.47 5.03
CA THR A 12 -13.90 -5.23 4.61
C THR A 12 -14.42 -3.96 5.27
N GLU A 13 -15.34 -3.27 4.58
CA GLU A 13 -16.07 -2.16 5.20
C GLU A 13 -17.02 -2.68 6.29
N HIS A 14 -17.16 -1.93 7.38
CA HIS A 14 -18.13 -2.26 8.40
C HIS A 14 -19.54 -1.88 7.89
N GLN A 15 -20.41 -2.86 7.66
CA GLN A 15 -21.68 -2.65 6.94
C GLN A 15 -22.63 -1.63 7.59
N ASN A 16 -22.56 -1.47 8.92
CA ASN A 16 -23.51 -0.65 9.68
C ASN A 16 -22.91 0.63 10.27
N HIS A 17 -21.59 0.81 10.19
CA HIS A 17 -20.87 1.91 10.84
C HIS A 17 -19.69 2.32 9.95
N GLY A 18 -19.25 3.58 10.03
CA GLY A 18 -18.00 3.97 9.37
C GLY A 18 -16.81 3.13 9.87
N GLY A 19 -15.76 3.06 9.06
CA GLY A 19 -14.51 2.35 9.40
C GLY A 19 -14.21 1.13 8.53
N ILE A 20 -13.35 0.25 9.06
CA ILE A 20 -12.80 -0.92 8.35
C ILE A 20 -12.57 -2.07 9.35
N ILE A 21 -12.77 -3.30 8.89
CA ILE A 21 -12.36 -4.54 9.57
C ILE A 21 -11.08 -5.04 8.88
N PRO A 22 -9.88 -4.62 9.33
CA PRO A 22 -8.63 -4.90 8.63
C PRO A 22 -8.23 -6.37 8.78
N SER A 23 -7.79 -6.96 7.67
CA SER A 23 -7.23 -8.32 7.60
C SER A 23 -5.75 -8.32 7.23
N PHE A 24 -5.28 -7.27 6.55
CA PHE A 24 -3.90 -7.09 6.14
C PHE A 24 -3.45 -5.65 6.30
N VAL A 25 -2.13 -5.47 6.33
CA VAL A 25 -1.49 -4.16 6.34
C VAL A 25 -0.32 -4.14 5.37
N LEU A 26 -0.21 -3.07 4.59
CA LEU A 26 1.00 -2.70 3.88
C LEU A 26 1.70 -1.56 4.62
N TYR A 27 3.01 -1.69 4.83
CA TYR A 27 3.85 -0.60 5.27
C TYR A 27 4.78 -0.17 4.13
N LEU A 28 4.87 1.13 3.91
CA LEU A 28 5.88 1.71 3.03
C LEU A 28 7.06 2.17 3.87
N SER A 29 8.20 1.52 3.68
CA SER A 29 9.49 1.98 4.20
C SER A 29 10.20 2.79 3.12
N GLU A 30 10.43 4.09 3.35
CA GLU A 30 11.17 4.97 2.45
C GLU A 30 12.53 5.35 3.06
N ASN A 31 13.60 5.01 2.33
CA ASN A 31 14.98 5.48 2.53
C ASN A 31 15.76 5.20 1.23
N SER A 32 17.06 4.90 1.28
CA SER A 32 17.89 4.56 0.10
C SER A 32 17.33 3.45 -0.79
N LYS A 33 16.48 2.56 -0.24
CA LYS A 33 15.74 1.55 -1.01
C LYS A 33 14.30 1.47 -0.49
N PRO A 34 13.30 1.95 -1.26
CA PRO A 34 11.91 1.87 -0.84
C PRO A 34 11.42 0.42 -0.82
N ALA A 35 10.49 0.10 0.06
CA ALA A 35 9.88 -1.23 0.12
C ALA A 35 8.44 -1.18 0.63
N TRP A 36 7.56 -1.88 -0.09
CA TRP A 36 6.24 -2.26 0.41
C TRP A 36 6.34 -3.59 1.13
N ILE A 37 5.81 -3.63 2.35
CA ILE A 37 5.85 -4.81 3.22
C ILE A 37 4.42 -5.22 3.57
N LEU A 38 3.97 -6.35 3.05
CA LEU A 38 2.65 -6.92 3.32
C LEU A 38 2.73 -7.87 4.51
N LEU A 39 1.84 -7.65 5.47
CA LEU A 39 1.70 -8.47 6.66
C LEU A 39 0.21 -8.78 6.92
N PRO A 40 -0.11 -9.94 7.51
CA PRO A 40 -1.42 -10.15 8.11
C PRO A 40 -1.66 -9.14 9.24
N HIS A 41 -2.92 -8.75 9.45
CA HIS A 41 -3.31 -7.77 10.46
C HIS A 41 -4.62 -8.16 11.16
N GLY A 42 -4.70 -7.92 12.46
CA GLY A 42 -5.92 -8.16 13.26
C GLY A 42 -5.98 -9.52 13.97
N ILE A 43 -6.94 -9.65 14.89
CA ILE A 43 -7.16 -10.84 15.74
C ILE A 43 -7.79 -11.99 14.92
N ASN A 44 -8.53 -11.64 13.86
CA ASN A 44 -9.17 -12.56 12.93
C ASN A 44 -8.25 -13.03 11.79
N ALA A 45 -6.98 -12.62 11.78
CA ALA A 45 -5.93 -13.25 10.96
C ALA A 45 -5.57 -14.64 11.53
N GLY A 46 -6.61 -15.43 11.83
CA GLY A 46 -6.59 -16.55 12.74
C GLY A 46 -5.51 -17.53 12.37
N GLY A 47 -4.45 -17.57 13.19
CA GLY A 47 -3.49 -18.66 13.31
C GLY A 47 -3.03 -19.34 12.02
N CYS A 48 -3.07 -18.67 10.87
CA CYS A 48 -2.83 -19.27 9.57
C CYS A 48 -1.37 -19.02 9.19
N PRO A 49 -0.46 -20.00 9.39
CA PRO A 49 0.96 -19.85 9.03
C PRO A 49 1.23 -19.65 7.53
N LYS A 50 0.18 -19.59 6.71
CA LYS A 50 0.25 -19.43 5.25
C LYS A 50 0.52 -18.00 4.77
N TYR A 51 0.24 -16.98 5.57
CA TYR A 51 0.48 -15.58 5.17
C TYR A 51 1.83 -15.11 5.69
N GLN A 52 2.89 -15.52 4.99
CA GLN A 52 4.23 -15.04 5.26
C GLN A 52 4.35 -13.56 4.85
N LYS A 53 5.29 -12.85 5.48
CA LYS A 53 5.68 -11.50 5.07
C LYS A 53 6.09 -11.52 3.60
N ILE A 54 5.50 -10.65 2.79
CA ILE A 54 5.86 -10.43 1.37
C ILE A 54 6.42 -9.01 1.25
N VAL A 55 7.51 -8.85 0.53
CA VAL A 55 8.20 -7.56 0.36
C VAL A 55 8.34 -7.24 -1.12
N TRP A 56 7.87 -6.09 -1.56
CA TRP A 56 8.08 -5.61 -2.92
C TRP A 56 8.96 -4.36 -2.89
N ILE A 57 9.99 -4.32 -3.74
CA ILE A 57 10.80 -3.14 -4.00
C ILE A 57 10.17 -2.44 -5.19
N PRO A 58 9.41 -1.35 -4.98
CA PRO A 58 8.59 -0.75 -6.01
C PRO A 58 9.41 0.06 -7.01
N THR A 59 8.79 0.36 -8.15
CA THR A 59 9.24 1.42 -9.04
C THR A 59 8.99 2.78 -8.37
N VAL A 60 9.88 3.75 -8.59
CA VAL A 60 9.70 5.09 -8.00
C VAL A 60 8.52 5.82 -8.64
N LYS A 61 8.34 5.66 -9.96
CA LYS A 61 7.32 6.38 -10.74
C LYS A 61 5.89 5.94 -10.44
N ASN A 62 5.68 4.65 -10.16
CA ASN A 62 4.35 4.06 -9.95
C ASN A 62 4.24 3.40 -8.57
N MET A 63 4.92 3.94 -7.56
CA MET A 63 5.09 3.32 -6.24
C MET A 63 3.76 2.95 -5.56
N LEU A 64 2.75 3.81 -5.62
CA LEU A 64 1.42 3.51 -5.09
C LEU A 64 0.71 2.44 -5.92
N GLU A 65 0.83 2.53 -7.25
CA GLU A 65 0.21 1.57 -8.17
C GLU A 65 0.81 0.16 -8.01
N ASP A 66 2.10 0.08 -7.71
CA ASP A 66 2.80 -1.16 -7.36
C ASP A 66 2.22 -1.80 -6.08
N ALA A 67 1.82 -0.99 -5.09
CA ALA A 67 1.11 -1.48 -3.90
C ALA A 67 -0.29 -2.02 -4.24
N LEU A 68 -1.04 -1.32 -5.10
CA LEU A 68 -2.38 -1.77 -5.53
C LEU A 68 -2.29 -3.08 -6.33
N LEU A 69 -1.25 -3.21 -7.16
CA LEU A 69 -0.95 -4.45 -7.86
C LEU A 69 -0.57 -5.58 -6.87
N MET A 70 0.21 -5.28 -5.84
CA MET A 70 0.55 -6.23 -4.76
C MET A 70 -0.70 -6.76 -4.06
N ILE A 71 -1.67 -5.89 -3.75
CA ILE A 71 -2.97 -6.25 -3.18
C ILE A 71 -3.75 -7.14 -4.15
N SER A 72 -3.80 -6.76 -5.43
CA SER A 72 -4.54 -7.51 -6.46
C SER A 72 -4.03 -8.94 -6.61
N ILE A 73 -2.71 -9.13 -6.61
CA ILE A 73 -2.10 -10.46 -6.78
C ILE A 73 -2.15 -11.30 -5.51
N ASN A 74 -1.85 -10.72 -4.35
CA ASN A 74 -1.64 -11.50 -3.13
C ASN A 74 -2.89 -11.64 -2.26
N ILE A 75 -3.81 -10.67 -2.33
CA ILE A 75 -5.02 -10.62 -1.50
C ILE A 75 -6.26 -10.98 -2.32
N LEU A 76 -6.50 -10.28 -3.43
CA LEU A 76 -7.68 -10.54 -4.27
C LEU A 76 -7.55 -11.87 -5.02
N ARG A 77 -6.33 -12.16 -5.50
CA ARG A 77 -5.96 -13.43 -6.16
C ARG A 77 -6.88 -13.79 -7.33
N ASP A 78 -7.29 -12.79 -8.12
CA ASP A 78 -7.99 -13.04 -9.38
C ASP A 78 -7.15 -13.96 -10.27
N LYS A 79 -7.78 -14.95 -10.92
CA LYS A 79 -7.04 -16.00 -11.62
C LYS A 79 -6.21 -15.44 -12.77
N GLU A 80 -6.80 -14.53 -13.54
CA GLU A 80 -6.16 -13.99 -14.73
C GLU A 80 -4.97 -13.09 -14.36
N ILE A 81 -5.12 -12.23 -13.35
CA ILE A 81 -4.00 -11.39 -12.92
C ILE A 81 -2.85 -12.21 -12.30
N VAL A 82 -3.16 -13.28 -11.56
CA VAL A 82 -2.15 -14.17 -11.00
C VAL A 82 -1.41 -14.92 -12.10
N GLU A 83 -2.12 -15.42 -13.12
CA GLU A 83 -1.49 -16.05 -14.29
C GLU A 83 -0.60 -15.09 -15.06
N MET A 84 -1.05 -13.85 -15.29
CA MET A 84 -0.23 -12.81 -15.92
C MET A 84 1.01 -12.48 -15.09
N ALA A 85 0.85 -12.35 -13.77
CA ALA A 85 1.95 -12.08 -12.86
C ALA A 85 2.97 -13.22 -12.88
N ASN A 86 2.53 -14.47 -12.86
CA ASN A 86 3.41 -15.64 -12.94
C ASN A 86 4.18 -15.72 -14.27
N ARG A 87 3.58 -15.27 -15.38
CA ARG A 87 4.29 -15.20 -16.67
C ARG A 87 5.37 -14.13 -16.70
N ILE A 88 5.14 -13.00 -16.03
CA ILE A 88 6.07 -11.86 -16.05
C ILE A 88 7.18 -12.06 -15.02
N PHE A 89 6.81 -12.45 -13.80
CA PHE A 89 7.74 -12.55 -12.70
C PHE A 89 8.42 -13.93 -12.63
N GLY A 90 7.86 -14.96 -13.27
CA GLY A 90 8.18 -16.38 -13.04
C GLY A 90 7.28 -16.98 -11.96
N GLU A 91 7.59 -18.16 -11.41
CA GLU A 91 7.00 -18.63 -10.15
C GLU A 91 7.46 -17.76 -8.95
N ALA A 92 7.46 -16.43 -9.11
CA ALA A 92 8.04 -15.39 -8.27
C ALA A 92 7.42 -15.23 -6.88
N CYS A 93 6.56 -16.16 -6.49
CA CYS A 93 6.15 -16.34 -5.11
C CYS A 93 7.07 -17.32 -4.35
N SER A 94 8.17 -17.79 -4.95
CA SER A 94 9.06 -18.80 -4.34
C SER A 94 10.53 -18.39 -4.21
N ASP A 95 10.86 -17.09 -4.29
CA ASP A 95 12.21 -16.65 -3.95
C ASP A 95 12.46 -16.85 -2.45
N VAL A 96 13.67 -17.29 -2.07
CA VAL A 96 14.05 -17.76 -0.72
C VAL A 96 13.75 -16.75 0.43
N ASN A 97 13.42 -15.50 0.09
CA ASN A 97 13.12 -14.40 1.02
C ASN A 97 11.78 -13.65 0.76
N ASN A 98 10.86 -14.17 -0.06
CA ASN A 98 9.57 -13.52 -0.41
C ASN A 98 9.71 -12.04 -0.84
N THR A 99 10.79 -11.68 -1.55
CA THR A 99 11.10 -10.30 -1.94
C THR A 99 11.11 -10.16 -3.47
N LEU A 100 10.24 -9.31 -4.03
CA LEU A 100 10.15 -9.04 -5.47
C LEU A 100 10.73 -7.66 -5.82
N TYR A 101 11.47 -7.56 -6.91
CA TYR A 101 12.11 -6.32 -7.37
C TYR A 101 11.46 -5.81 -8.65
N LEU A 102 10.53 -4.84 -8.54
CA LEU A 102 9.69 -4.44 -9.67
C LEU A 102 10.42 -3.65 -10.75
N TYR A 103 11.51 -2.95 -10.41
CA TYR A 103 12.30 -2.19 -11.38
C TYR A 103 13.02 -3.07 -12.42
N ASN A 104 13.04 -4.39 -12.24
CA ASN A 104 13.58 -5.33 -13.22
C ASN A 104 12.59 -5.63 -14.37
N TYR A 105 11.36 -5.14 -14.29
CA TYR A 105 10.30 -5.47 -15.25
C TYR A 105 9.85 -4.23 -16.01
N GLU A 106 10.02 -4.24 -17.32
CA GLU A 106 9.70 -3.10 -18.19
C GLU A 106 8.22 -3.07 -18.62
N ASN A 107 7.46 -4.17 -18.43
CA ASN A 107 6.10 -4.31 -18.95
C ASN A 107 5.03 -4.55 -17.87
N LEU A 108 5.05 -3.78 -16.79
CA LEU A 108 4.01 -3.82 -15.75
C LEU A 108 2.67 -3.21 -16.20
N SER A 109 2.66 -2.49 -17.33
CA SER A 109 1.49 -1.74 -17.81
C SER A 109 0.23 -2.60 -18.00
N GLN A 110 0.39 -3.84 -18.46
CA GLN A 110 -0.72 -4.77 -18.66
C GLN A 110 -1.30 -5.25 -17.33
N LEU A 111 -0.42 -5.52 -16.35
CA LEU A 111 -0.83 -5.87 -14.98
C LEU A 111 -1.58 -4.72 -14.32
N TYR A 112 -1.10 -3.49 -14.45
CA TYR A 112 -1.80 -2.32 -13.90
C TYR A 112 -3.19 -2.14 -14.52
N LYS A 113 -3.32 -2.26 -15.84
CA LYS A 113 -4.62 -2.18 -16.51
C LYS A 113 -5.59 -3.23 -15.96
N LYS A 114 -5.16 -4.49 -15.90
CA LYS A 114 -5.99 -5.57 -15.36
C LYS A 114 -6.37 -5.32 -13.90
N SER A 115 -5.41 -4.89 -13.09
CA SER A 115 -5.59 -4.56 -11.67
C SER A 115 -6.64 -3.47 -11.45
N ARG A 116 -6.68 -2.44 -12.30
CA ARG A 116 -7.68 -1.35 -12.24
C ARG A 116 -9.11 -1.84 -12.52
N ASP A 117 -9.25 -2.84 -13.40
CA ASP A 117 -10.56 -3.35 -13.81
C ASP A 117 -11.20 -4.29 -12.76
N LEU A 118 -10.42 -4.77 -11.80
CA LEU A 118 -10.88 -5.68 -10.75
C LEU A 118 -11.91 -5.01 -9.85
N GLU A 119 -12.99 -5.74 -9.60
CA GLU A 119 -13.98 -5.40 -8.59
C GLU A 119 -13.67 -6.14 -7.29
N SER A 120 -13.92 -5.47 -6.17
CA SER A 120 -13.53 -5.98 -4.86
C SER A 120 -14.44 -5.41 -3.79
N ASN A 121 -14.82 -6.27 -2.85
CA ASN A 121 -15.51 -5.86 -1.63
C ASN A 121 -14.54 -5.40 -0.52
N TYR A 122 -13.24 -5.35 -0.81
CA TYR A 122 -12.25 -4.81 0.11
C TYR A 122 -12.26 -3.27 0.09
N LYS A 123 -12.17 -2.71 1.28
CA LYS A 123 -11.87 -1.29 1.54
C LYS A 123 -10.39 -1.13 1.85
N LEU A 124 -9.82 -0.06 1.31
CA LEU A 124 -8.46 0.39 1.57
C LEU A 124 -8.50 1.67 2.39
N VAL A 125 -7.76 1.71 3.50
CA VAL A 125 -7.50 2.97 4.22
C VAL A 125 -6.03 3.29 4.05
N ILE A 126 -5.73 4.36 3.32
CA ILE A 126 -4.38 4.77 2.95
C ILE A 126 -3.98 5.96 3.83
N THR A 127 -3.02 5.75 4.72
CA THR A 127 -2.39 6.81 5.49
C THR A 127 -1.06 7.18 4.85
N ALA A 128 -0.93 8.39 4.33
CA ALA A 128 0.32 8.90 3.75
C ALA A 128 0.85 10.06 4.60
N LEU A 129 2.00 9.87 5.25
CA LEU A 129 2.63 10.87 6.13
C LEU A 129 3.36 11.95 5.32
N ASP A 130 3.72 13.05 6.00
CA ASP A 130 4.46 14.17 5.42
C ASP A 130 5.71 13.68 4.67
N ASN A 131 5.88 14.17 3.44
CA ASN A 131 6.98 13.82 2.52
C ASN A 131 6.99 12.37 2.02
N SER A 132 5.93 11.59 2.18
CA SER A 132 5.86 10.29 1.52
C SER A 132 5.78 10.46 -0.01
N THR A 133 6.51 9.64 -0.77
CA THR A 133 6.52 9.72 -2.25
C THR A 133 5.13 9.51 -2.84
N ILE A 134 4.28 8.71 -2.19
CA ILE A 134 2.95 8.37 -2.70
C ILE A 134 1.96 9.53 -2.66
N LEU A 135 2.25 10.61 -1.90
CA LEU A 135 1.39 11.81 -1.86
C LEU A 135 1.20 12.41 -3.26
N ASN A 136 2.23 12.35 -4.10
CA ASN A 136 2.18 12.85 -5.48
C ASN A 136 1.56 11.85 -6.48
N GLN A 137 1.08 10.70 -6.00
CA GLN A 137 0.57 9.60 -6.83
C GLN A 137 -0.88 9.24 -6.50
N LEU A 138 -1.52 9.93 -5.54
CA LEU A 138 -2.86 9.61 -5.04
C LEU A 138 -3.94 9.64 -6.12
N ASN A 139 -3.76 10.47 -7.17
CA ASN A 139 -4.70 10.56 -8.30
C ASN A 139 -4.87 9.23 -9.06
N ILE A 140 -3.95 8.26 -8.92
CA ILE A 140 -4.11 6.95 -9.53
C ILE A 140 -5.32 6.19 -8.97
N LEU A 141 -5.72 6.49 -7.72
CA LEU A 141 -6.82 5.82 -7.02
C LEU A 141 -8.16 6.01 -7.73
N GLU A 142 -8.36 7.14 -8.42
CA GLU A 142 -9.57 7.40 -9.21
C GLU A 142 -9.78 6.40 -10.36
N LYS A 143 -8.71 5.69 -10.77
CA LYS A 143 -8.79 4.67 -11.82
C LYS A 143 -9.11 3.28 -11.30
N TYR A 144 -9.19 3.10 -9.98
CA TYR A 144 -9.43 1.82 -9.34
C TYR A 144 -10.86 1.76 -8.79
N LYS A 145 -11.47 0.58 -8.86
CA LYS A 145 -12.83 0.34 -8.34
C LYS A 145 -12.87 -0.05 -6.86
N PHE A 146 -11.79 0.15 -6.12
CA PHE A 146 -11.73 -0.17 -4.70
C PHE A 146 -12.44 0.88 -3.87
N TYR A 147 -13.12 0.46 -2.79
CA TYR A 147 -13.53 1.40 -1.75
C TYR A 147 -12.26 1.94 -1.08
N VAL A 148 -12.12 3.26 -1.01
CA VAL A 148 -10.89 3.88 -0.51
C VAL A 148 -11.18 5.06 0.39
N GLU A 149 -10.39 5.17 1.46
CA GLU A 149 -10.31 6.33 2.32
C GLU A 149 -8.85 6.79 2.35
N VAL A 150 -8.60 8.06 2.00
CA VAL A 150 -7.24 8.62 1.97
C VAL A 150 -7.08 9.56 3.16
N CYS A 151 -6.18 9.19 4.06
CA CYS A 151 -5.84 9.94 5.25
C CYS A 151 -4.49 10.64 5.06
N VAL A 152 -4.52 11.96 4.98
CA VAL A 152 -3.30 12.79 4.97
C VAL A 152 -3.23 13.63 6.24
N PRO A 153 -2.03 13.86 6.79
CA PRO A 153 -1.88 14.63 8.01
C PRO A 153 -2.27 16.08 7.77
N VAL A 154 -3.28 16.53 8.50
CA VAL A 154 -3.75 17.91 8.46
C VAL A 154 -3.03 18.83 9.45
N TYR A 155 -2.35 18.23 10.42
CA TYR A 155 -1.54 18.90 11.41
C TYR A 155 -0.29 18.07 11.72
N ILE A 156 0.87 18.71 11.70
CA ILE A 156 2.17 18.09 11.98
C ILE A 156 2.92 18.98 12.96
N ARG A 157 3.37 18.40 14.07
CA ARG A 157 4.34 19.01 14.98
C ARG A 157 5.56 18.11 15.03
N SER A 158 6.70 18.57 14.53
CA SER A 158 7.92 17.77 14.48
C SER A 158 9.12 18.52 15.03
N TYR A 159 10.11 17.78 15.51
CA TYR A 159 11.38 18.31 15.97
C TYR A 159 12.45 18.07 14.90
N SER A 160 13.14 19.13 14.50
CA SER A 160 14.29 19.03 13.60
C SER A 160 15.59 18.98 14.41
N ALA A 161 16.28 17.85 14.35
CA ALA A 161 17.60 17.70 14.98
C ALA A 161 18.65 18.65 14.38
N TRP A 162 18.54 18.99 13.09
CA TRP A 162 19.46 19.91 12.41
C TRP A 162 19.29 21.35 12.89
N SER A 163 18.05 21.84 13.00
CA SER A 163 17.80 23.23 13.41
C SER A 163 17.56 23.38 14.91
N LYS A 164 17.48 22.28 15.68
CA LYS A 164 17.10 22.23 17.10
C LYS A 164 15.82 23.00 17.42
N LYS A 165 14.86 22.98 16.49
CA LYS A 165 13.59 23.72 16.59
C LYS A 165 12.42 22.79 16.36
N ILE A 166 11.31 23.11 17.00
CA ILE A 166 10.00 22.54 16.70
C ILE A 166 9.41 23.31 15.52
N THR A 167 8.94 22.58 14.52
CA THR A 167 8.18 23.13 13.40
C THR A 167 6.74 22.63 13.47
N ILE A 168 5.80 23.50 13.12
CA ILE A 168 4.37 23.20 13.06
C ILE A 168 3.91 23.47 11.64
N LYS A 169 3.19 22.53 11.04
CA LYS A 169 2.48 22.67 9.76
C LYS A 169 1.00 22.34 9.98
N GLY A 170 0.11 23.14 9.41
CA GLY A 170 -1.34 22.96 9.53
C GLY A 170 -1.93 23.47 10.85
N ASN A 171 -3.23 23.26 11.02
CA ASN A 171 -4.01 23.62 12.22
C ASN A 171 -4.98 22.48 12.54
N LEU A 172 -5.56 22.47 13.76
CA LEU A 172 -6.64 21.57 14.18
C LEU A 172 -8.03 22.23 14.15
N ASP A 173 -8.10 23.56 14.01
CA ASP A 173 -9.39 24.27 13.91
C ASP A 173 -9.98 24.17 12.49
N GLY A 174 -11.27 23.87 12.41
CA GLY A 174 -12.05 24.04 11.16
C GLY A 174 -12.09 22.85 10.19
N PHE A 175 -11.83 21.61 10.62
CA PHE A 175 -12.12 20.44 9.78
C PHE A 175 -13.63 20.20 9.69
N ILE A 176 -14.24 20.76 8.65
CA ILE A 176 -15.48 20.29 8.05
C ILE A 176 -15.07 19.85 6.64
N VAL A 177 -15.21 18.55 6.35
CA VAL A 177 -14.95 17.95 5.03
C VAL A 177 -16.01 18.42 4.04
#